data_AF-D3DK54-F1
#
_entry.id   AF-D3DK54-F1
#
_cell.length_a   1.000
_cell.length_b   1.000
_cell.length_c   1.000
_cell.angle_alpha   90.00
_cell.angle_beta   90.00
_cell.angle_gamma   90.00
#
_symmetry.space_group_name_H-M   'P 1'
#
loop_
_entity.id
_entity.type
_entity.pdbx_description
1 polymer ?
#
loop_
_entity_poly.entity_id
_entity_poly.type
_entity_poly.pdbx_seq_one_letter_code
_entity_poly.pdbx_strand_id
1 'polypeptide(L)' 'MKQEVPKEKLLAYVERLKVLKDDMQGLIKDIQDTVPYAPVEGCELFMKRLYDAISEHLEAVSEAIEHWEWTANKEG' A
#
# COMPACT_ATOMS: atom_id res chain seq x y z
N MET A 1 -2.42 -2.10 28.31
CA MET A 1 -1.86 -0.73 28.39
C MET A 1 -1.86 -0.17 26.97
N LYS A 2 -2.58 0.91 26.68
CA LYS A 2 -2.36 1.66 25.42
C LYS A 2 -1.08 2.46 25.65
N GLN A 3 0.01 2.04 25.03
CA GLN A 3 1.25 2.78 25.08
C GLN A 3 1.05 4.02 24.19
N GLU A 4 1.06 5.21 24.77
CA GLU A 4 1.04 6.45 23.98
C GLU A 4 2.29 6.46 23.10
N VAL A 5 2.09 6.45 21.79
CA VAL A 5 3.16 6.46 20.81
C VAL A 5 3.55 7.92 20.57
N PRO A 6 4.81 8.34 20.81
CA PRO A 6 5.24 9.71 20.54
C PRO A 6 4.93 10.13 19.09
N LYS A 7 4.50 11.39 18.90
CA LYS A 7 4.21 11.98 17.58
C LYS A 7 5.31 11.72 16.54
N GLU A 8 6.58 11.87 16.92
CA GLU A 8 7.72 11.62 16.03
C GLU A 8 7.75 10.16 15.52
N LYS A 9 7.43 9.19 16.39
CA LYS A 9 7.34 7.78 16.00
C LYS A 9 6.15 7.50 15.10
N LEU A 10 5.01 8.17 15.32
CA LEU A 10 3.85 8.09 14.43
C LEU A 10 4.16 8.64 13.04
N LEU A 11 4.80 9.81 12.96
CA LEU A 11 5.22 10.40 11.69
C LEU A 11 6.25 9.52 10.97
N ALA A 12 7.24 8.98 11.69
CA ALA A 12 8.19 8.04 11.11
C ALA A 12 7.53 6.77 10.58
N TYR A 13 6.50 6.27 11.26
CA TYR A 13 5.69 5.14 10.79
C TYR A 13 4.90 5.49 9.52
N VAL A 14 4.25 6.65 9.49
CA VAL A 14 3.55 7.16 8.30
C VAL A 14 4.49 7.26 7.09
N GLU A 15 5.69 7.81 7.27
CA GLU A 15 6.67 7.91 6.18
C GLU A 15 7.07 6.53 5.63
N ARG A 16 7.15 5.50 6.49
CA ARG A 16 7.37 4.12 6.02
C ARG A 16 6.16 3.56 5.28
N LEU A 17 4.94 3.88 5.70
CA LEU A 17 3.74 3.48 4.98
C LEU A 17 3.65 4.14 3.59
N LYS A 18 4.08 5.40 3.45
CA LYS A 18 4.16 6.08 2.14
C LYS A 18 5.12 5.38 1.19
N VAL A 19 6.30 4.97 1.67
CA VAL A 19 7.23 4.16 0.87
C VAL A 19 6.57 2.84 0.43
N LEU A 20 5.89 2.14 1.33
CA LEU A 20 5.17 0.90 0.97
C LEU A 20 4.07 1.14 -0.07
N LYS A 21 3.35 2.26 0.04
CA LYS A 21 2.34 2.68 -0.92
C LYS A 21 2.94 2.89 -2.30
N ASP A 22 4.05 3.62 -2.38
CA ASP A 22 4.75 3.90 -3.63
C ASP A 22 5.28 2.60 -4.28
N ASP A 23 5.85 1.70 -3.48
CA ASP A 23 6.31 0.38 -3.95
C ASP A 23 5.14 -0.46 -4.51
N MET A 24 3.98 -0.47 -3.85
CA MET A 24 2.78 -1.16 -4.32
C MET A 24 2.24 -0.57 -5.62
N GLN A 25 2.26 0.76 -5.77
CA GLN A 25 1.88 1.43 -7.02
C GLN A 25 2.84 1.06 -8.16
N GLY A 26 4.13 0.96 -7.87
CA GLY A 26 5.13 0.44 -8.81
C GLY A 26 4.81 -0.98 -9.26
N LEU A 27 4.52 -1.89 -8.31
CA LEU A 27 4.15 -3.27 -8.62
C LEU A 27 2.88 -3.37 -9.47
N ILE A 28 1.86 -2.55 -9.20
CA ILE A 28 0.64 -2.50 -10.02
C ILE A 28 0.98 -2.17 -11.48
N LYS A 29 1.85 -1.17 -11.68
CA LYS A 29 2.29 -0.79 -13.02
C LYS A 29 3.07 -1.92 -13.69
N ASP A 30 4.01 -2.54 -12.99
CA ASP A 30 4.79 -3.66 -13.52
C ASP A 30 3.89 -4.84 -13.93
N ILE A 31 2.84 -5.11 -13.16
CA ILE A 31 1.82 -6.12 -13.49
C ILE A 31 1.07 -5.75 -14.77
N GLN A 32 0.58 -4.51 -14.86
CA GLN A 32 -0.13 -4.03 -16.04
C GLN A 32 0.74 -4.08 -17.30
N ASP A 33 2.02 -3.72 -17.19
CA ASP A 33 2.99 -3.78 -18.28
C ASP A 33 3.35 -5.22 -18.65
N THR A 34 3.24 -6.18 -17.72
CA THR A 34 3.57 -7.59 -17.95
C THR A 34 2.41 -8.38 -18.59
N VAL A 35 1.16 -8.04 -18.26
CA VAL A 35 -0.04 -8.75 -18.76
C VAL A 35 -0.05 -8.99 -20.27
N PRO A 36 0.31 -8.02 -21.15
CA PRO A 36 0.33 -8.21 -22.61
C PRO A 36 1.29 -9.30 -23.10
N TYR A 37 2.27 -9.70 -22.29
CA TYR A 37 3.26 -10.72 -22.64
C TYR A 37 2.87 -12.13 -22.15
N ALA A 38 1.66 -12.32 -21.61
CA ALA A 38 1.18 -13.60 -21.13
C ALA A 38 1.14 -14.65 -22.26
N PRO A 39 1.91 -15.76 -22.17
CA PRO A 39 2.09 -16.70 -23.29
C PRO A 39 0.91 -17.66 -23.49
N VAL A 40 0.04 -17.82 -22.48
CA VAL A 40 -1.08 -18.76 -22.51
C VAL A 40 -2.30 -18.25 -21.74
N GLU A 41 -3.47 -18.72 -22.15
CA GLU A 41 -4.75 -18.51 -21.47
C GLU A 41 -4.66 -19.03 -20.02
N GLY A 42 -4.97 -18.16 -19.05
CA GLY A 42 -4.83 -18.45 -17.60
C GLY A 42 -3.67 -17.73 -16.91
N CYS A 43 -2.61 -17.32 -17.62
CA CYS A 43 -1.60 -16.41 -17.07
C CYS A 43 -2.23 -15.05 -16.71
N GLU A 44 -3.17 -14.58 -17.51
CA GLU A 44 -3.97 -13.38 -17.25
C GLU A 44 -4.78 -13.50 -15.94
N LEU A 45 -5.25 -14.71 -15.59
CA LEU A 45 -6.00 -14.94 -14.35
C LEU A 45 -5.09 -14.82 -13.12
N PHE A 46 -3.85 -15.34 -13.22
CA PHE A 46 -2.85 -15.17 -12.17
C PHE A 46 -2.49 -13.68 -11.99
N MET A 47 -2.21 -12.98 -13.09
CA MET A 47 -1.87 -11.56 -13.06
C MET A 47 -3.02 -10.70 -12.53
N LYS A 48 -4.26 -11.03 -12.90
CA LYS A 48 -5.45 -10.38 -12.34
C LYS A 48 -5.56 -10.59 -10.82
N ARG A 49 -5.38 -11.82 -10.33
CA ARG A 49 -5.42 -12.08 -8.87
C ARG A 49 -4.34 -11.33 -8.12
N LEU A 50 -3.14 -11.24 -8.70
CA LEU A 50 -2.04 -10.48 -8.11
C LEU A 50 -2.37 -8.97 -8.10
N TYR A 51 -2.90 -8.44 -9.20
CA TYR A 51 -3.37 -7.05 -9.29
C TYR A 51 -4.44 -6.75 -8.22
N ASP A 52 -5.46 -7.61 -8.12
CA ASP A 52 -6.56 -7.44 -7.17
C ASP A 52 -6.04 -7.44 -5.73
N ALA A 53 -5.16 -8.37 -5.37
CA ALA A 53 -4.57 -8.46 -4.04
C ALA A 53 -3.71 -7.25 -3.66
N ILE A 54 -2.87 -6.76 -4.59
CA ILE A 54 -2.05 -5.56 -4.33
C ILE A 54 -2.94 -4.32 -4.24
N SER A 55 -4.02 -4.25 -5.03
CA SER A 55 -4.97 -3.13 -4.98
C SER A 55 -5.70 -3.07 -3.63
N GLU A 56 -6.16 -4.21 -3.11
CA GLU A 56 -6.77 -4.30 -1.78
C GLU A 56 -5.79 -3.87 -0.67
N HIS A 57 -4.54 -4.32 -0.74
CA HIS A 57 -3.52 -3.92 0.23
C HIS A 57 -3.12 -2.45 0.11
N LEU A 58 -3.12 -1.89 -1.10
CA LEU A 58 -2.84 -0.48 -1.36
C LEU A 58 -3.92 0.43 -0.73
N GLU A 59 -5.18 0.01 -0.79
CA GLU A 59 -6.29 0.71 -0.13
C GLU A 59 -6.09 0.69 1.39
N ALA A 60 -5.84 -0.48 1.98
CA ALA A 60 -5.59 -0.62 3.42
C ALA A 60 -4.40 0.22 3.91
N VAL A 61 -3.31 0.29 3.14
CA VAL A 61 -2.16 1.15 3.46
C VAL A 61 -2.52 2.63 3.34
N SER A 62 -3.34 3.01 2.37
CA SER A 62 -3.79 4.40 2.20
C SER A 62 -4.68 4.84 3.38
N GLU A 63 -5.63 4.02 3.79
CA GLU A 63 -6.45 4.27 4.98
C GLU A 63 -5.60 4.37 6.26
N ALA A 64 -4.59 3.51 6.41
CA ALA A 64 -3.67 3.56 7.53
C ALA A 64 -2.89 4.89 7.54
N ILE A 65 -2.37 5.35 6.40
CA ILE A 65 -1.69 6.64 6.29
C ILE A 65 -2.62 7.77 6.76
N GLU A 66 -3.84 7.84 6.22
CA GLU A 66 -4.81 8.88 6.57
C GLU A 66 -5.12 8.88 8.08
N HIS A 67 -5.36 7.70 8.65
CA HIS A 67 -5.65 7.53 10.07
C HIS A 67 -4.50 8.04 10.96
N TRP A 68 -3.27 7.65 10.66
CA TRP A 68 -2.12 7.98 11.50
C TRP A 68 -1.62 9.41 11.29
N GLU A 69 -1.73 9.97 10.08
CA GLU A 69 -1.49 11.39 9.82
C GLU A 69 -2.48 12.27 10.58
N TRP A 70 -3.77 11.92 10.56
CA TRP A 70 -4.77 12.64 11.32
C TRP A 70 -4.50 12.58 12.82
N THR A 71 -4.14 11.39 13.33
CA THR A 71 -3.84 11.19 14.75
C THR A 71 -2.64 12.01 15.20
N ALA A 72 -1.53 11.99 14.44
CA ALA A 72 -0.33 12.76 14.74
C ALA A 72 -0.55 14.29 14.71
N ASN A 73 -1.54 14.77 13.95
CA ASN A 73 -1.82 16.19 13.79
C ASN A 73 -2.93 16.72 14.71
N LYS A 74 -3.80 15.86 15.25
CA LYS A 74 -4.81 16.26 16.25
C LYS A 74 -4.30 16.35 17.68
N GLU A 75 -3.21 15.66 17.99
CA GLU A 75 -2.57 15.70 19.32
C GLU A 75 -1.49 16.80 19.44
N GLY A 76 -1.32 17.63 18.40
CA GLY A 76 -0.34 18.73 18.33
C GLY A 76 -0.94 20.11 18.54
#